data_AF-A0A9Q3IWS0-F1
#
_entry.id   AF-A0A9Q3IWS0-F1
#
_cell.length_a   1.000
_cell.length_b   1.000
_cell.length_c   1.000
_cell.angle_alpha   90.00
_cell.angle_beta   90.00
_cell.angle_gamma   90.00
#
_symmetry.space_group_name_H-M   'P 1'
#
loop_
_entity.id
_entity.type
_entity.pdbx_description
1 polymer ?
#
loop_
_entity_poly.entity_id
_entity_poly.type
_entity_poly.pdbx_seq_one_letter_code
_entity_poly.pdbx_strand_id
1 'polypeptide(L)'
;MSLTYRTLINTILHECHDSVSAGHLSEDRTLERVKTCSWWPNWKNDVSEYCQTCDRCQNANRTIEKRFGMMIQIQEPKSPWEIVHMDWVTTLPPGGDRS
;
A
#
# COMPACT_ATOMS: atom_id res chain seq x y z
N MET A 1 -28.68 10.31 -23.74
CA MET A 1 -28.28 8.93 -23.36
C MET A 1 -26.85 8.83 -22.78
N SER A 2 -26.20 9.93 -22.37
CA SER A 2 -24.80 9.91 -21.89
C SER A 2 -24.67 9.85 -20.35
N LEU A 3 -25.61 10.45 -19.60
CA LEU A 3 -25.55 10.46 -18.14
C LEU A 3 -25.70 9.05 -17.54
N THR A 4 -26.69 8.28 -18.01
CA THR A 4 -27.00 6.94 -17.51
C THR A 4 -25.84 5.96 -17.72
N TYR A 5 -25.09 6.12 -18.82
CA TYR A 5 -23.94 5.29 -19.14
C TYR A 5 -22.77 5.54 -18.18
N ARG A 6 -22.46 6.81 -17.90
CA ARG A 6 -21.40 7.18 -16.95
C ARG A 6 -21.73 6.74 -15.53
N THR A 7 -23.00 6.86 -15.12
CA THR A 7 -23.45 6.37 -13.81
C THR A 7 -23.23 4.87 -13.65
N LEU A 8 -23.55 4.08 -14.68
CA LEU A 8 -23.34 2.63 -14.64
C LEU A 8 -21.86 2.25 -14.50
N ILE A 9 -20.97 2.91 -15.25
CA ILE A 9 -19.52 2.69 -15.14
C ILE A 9 -19.05 2.98 -13.72
N ASN A 10 -19.46 4.11 -13.14
CA ASN A 10 -19.09 4.46 -11.77
C ASN A 10 -19.58 3.44 -10.73
N THR A 11 -20.79 2.90 -10.91
CA THR A 11 -21.32 1.83 -10.04
C THR A 11 -20.45 0.57 -10.15
N ILE A 12 -20.07 0.16 -11.36
CA ILE A 12 -19.21 -1.01 -11.57
C ILE A 12 -17.84 -0.81 -10.91
N LEU A 13 -17.24 0.37 -11.09
CA LEU A 13 -15.95 0.70 -10.50
C LEU A 13 -16.01 0.68 -8.96
N HIS A 14 -17.04 1.29 -8.38
CA HIS A 14 -17.29 1.25 -6.93
C HIS A 14 -17.41 -0.18 -6.41
N GLU A 15 -18.20 -1.04 -7.05
CA GLU A 15 -18.34 -2.43 -6.61
C GLU A 15 -17.04 -3.22 -6.73
N CYS A 16 -16.22 -2.92 -7.75
CA CYS A 16 -14.96 -3.62 -7.99
C CYS A 16 -13.79 -3.12 -7.14
N HIS A 17 -13.88 -1.92 -6.53
CA HIS A 17 -12.79 -1.28 -5.80
C HIS A 17 -13.15 -0.93 -4.35
N ASP A 18 -14.28 -0.24 -4.11
CA ASP A 18 -14.67 0.36 -2.83
C ASP A 18 -15.55 -0.55 -1.96
N SER A 19 -16.21 -1.54 -2.58
CA SER A 19 -17.05 -2.47 -1.83
C SER A 19 -16.25 -3.13 -0.71
N VAL A 20 -16.91 -3.47 0.40
CA VAL A 20 -16.26 -4.12 1.55
C VAL A 20 -15.56 -5.42 1.15
N SER A 21 -16.11 -6.14 0.16
CA SER A 21 -15.52 -7.34 -0.42
C SER A 21 -14.40 -7.07 -1.44
N ALA A 22 -14.31 -5.86 -1.98
CA ALA A 22 -13.21 -5.39 -2.83
C ALA A 22 -12.02 -4.86 -2.06
N GLY A 23 -12.24 -4.23 -0.90
CA GLY A 23 -11.19 -3.93 0.06
C GLY A 23 -10.09 -2.99 -0.45
N HIS A 24 -10.35 -2.17 -1.47
CA HIS A 24 -9.37 -1.24 -2.04
C HIS A 24 -8.05 -1.92 -2.45
N LEU A 25 -8.16 -3.10 -3.06
CA LEU A 25 -6.99 -3.83 -3.58
C LEU A 25 -6.29 -3.07 -4.71
N SER A 26 -5.12 -3.58 -5.14
CA SER A 26 -4.33 -2.98 -6.21
C SER A 26 -5.11 -2.84 -7.52
N GLU A 27 -4.66 -1.91 -8.36
CA GLU A 27 -5.22 -1.67 -9.70
C GLU A 27 -5.33 -2.97 -10.51
N ASP A 28 -4.31 -3.83 -10.50
CA ASP A 28 -4.33 -5.13 -11.17
C ASP A 28 -5.50 -6.02 -10.71
N ARG A 29 -5.80 -6.03 -9.41
CA ARG A 29 -6.92 -6.79 -8.85
C ARG A 29 -8.26 -6.20 -9.26
N THR A 30 -8.36 -4.87 -9.30
CA THR A 30 -9.57 -4.19 -9.79
C THR A 30 -9.78 -4.46 -11.29
N LEU A 31 -8.72 -4.44 -12.09
CA LEU A 31 -8.75 -4.80 -13.52
C LEU A 31 -9.23 -6.25 -13.73
N GLU A 32 -8.71 -7.20 -12.95
CA GLU A 32 -9.15 -8.60 -12.98
C GLU A 32 -10.65 -8.71 -12.69
N ARG A 33 -11.15 -8.02 -11.67
CA ARG A 33 -12.57 -8.04 -11.28
C ARG A 33 -13.47 -7.46 -12.37
N VAL A 34 -13.16 -6.25 -12.86
CA VAL A 34 -13.95 -5.60 -13.92
C VAL A 34 -14.03 -6.48 -15.15
N LYS A 35 -12.90 -7.12 -15.54
CA LYS A 35 -12.84 -8.04 -16.69
C LYS A 35 -13.80 -9.23 -16.56
N THR A 36 -14.16 -9.67 -15.34
CA THR A 36 -15.09 -10.79 -15.14
C THR A 36 -16.56 -10.40 -15.25
N CYS A 37 -16.91 -9.14 -14.98
CA CYS A 37 -18.31 -8.72 -14.83
C CYS A 37 -18.79 -7.75 -15.92
N SER A 38 -17.90 -7.04 -16.62
CA SER A 38 -18.30 -5.97 -17.53
C SER A 38 -17.23 -5.65 -18.58
N TRP A 39 -17.65 -4.93 -19.63
CA TRP A 39 -16.75 -4.42 -20.66
C TRP A 39 -17.32 -3.13 -21.26
N TRP A 40 -16.43 -2.16 -21.56
CA TRP A 40 -16.76 -0.94 -22.31
C TRP A 40 -15.52 -0.35 -23.00
N PRO A 41 -15.67 0.57 -23.97
CA PRO A 41 -14.53 1.27 -24.57
C PRO A 41 -13.71 2.01 -23.51
N ASN A 42 -12.38 1.86 -23.53
CA ASN A 42 -11.44 2.47 -22.58
C ASN A 42 -11.58 2.04 -21.12
N TRP A 43 -12.25 0.92 -20.82
CA TRP A 43 -12.47 0.44 -19.45
C TRP A 43 -11.22 0.32 -18.58
N LYS A 44 -10.07 -0.05 -19.16
CA LYS A 44 -8.81 -0.13 -18.43
C LYS A 44 -8.32 1.24 -17.94
N ASN A 45 -8.47 2.27 -18.78
CA ASN A 45 -8.06 3.62 -18.43
C ASN A 45 -8.98 4.17 -17.33
N ASP A 46 -10.29 3.93 -17.44
CA ASP A 46 -11.24 4.34 -16.41
C ASP A 46 -10.95 3.67 -15.06
N VAL A 47 -10.58 2.38 -15.06
CA VAL A 47 -10.14 1.68 -13.83
C VAL A 47 -8.87 2.32 -13.26
N SER A 48 -7.87 2.58 -14.10
CA SER A 48 -6.60 3.19 -13.68
C SER A 48 -6.84 4.57 -13.06
N GLU A 49 -7.60 5.43 -13.73
CA GLU A 49 -7.96 6.76 -13.24
C GLU A 49 -8.72 6.69 -11.93
N TYR A 50 -9.66 5.75 -11.80
CA TYR A 50 -10.44 5.55 -10.58
C TYR A 50 -9.58 5.10 -9.39
N CYS A 51 -8.66 4.15 -9.58
CA CYS A 51 -7.76 3.70 -8.52
C CYS A 51 -6.74 4.79 -8.14
N GLN A 52 -6.24 5.58 -9.11
CA GLN A 52 -5.30 6.67 -8.87
C GLN A 52 -5.95 7.84 -8.12
N THR A 53 -7.25 8.08 -8.32
CA THR A 53 -8.00 9.15 -7.65
C THR A 53 -8.64 8.72 -6.33
N CYS A 54 -8.50 7.45 -5.91
CA CYS A 54 -9.03 6.96 -4.65
C CYS A 54 -8.24 7.50 -3.44
N ASP A 55 -8.84 8.45 -2.69
CA ASP A 55 -8.23 9.07 -1.51
C ASP A 55 -7.75 8.06 -0.46
N ARG A 56 -8.49 6.96 -0.26
CA ARG A 56 -8.13 5.94 0.73
C ARG A 56 -6.86 5.19 0.33
N CYS A 57 -6.76 4.81 -0.95
CA CYS A 57 -5.55 4.19 -1.49
C CYS A 57 -4.37 5.14 -1.46
N GLN A 58 -4.56 6.38 -1.90
CA GLN A 58 -3.49 7.37 -1.95
C GLN A 58 -2.96 7.70 -0.55
N ASN A 59 -3.82 7.78 0.47
CA ASN A 59 -3.39 8.02 1.84
C ASN A 59 -2.73 6.80 2.50
N ALA A 60 -3.24 5.59 2.25
CA ALA A 60 -2.67 4.36 2.80
C ALA A 60 -1.32 4.01 2.17
N ASN A 61 -1.19 4.25 0.86
CA ASN A 61 -0.02 3.91 0.07
C ASN A 61 0.82 5.16 -0.28
N ARG A 62 0.77 6.19 0.57
CA ARG A 62 1.57 7.41 0.41
C ARG A 62 3.02 7.01 0.17
N THR A 63 3.47 7.19 -1.06
CA THR A 63 4.88 7.00 -1.40
C THR A 63 5.65 8.01 -0.55
N ILE A 64 6.47 7.52 0.38
CA ILE A 64 7.41 8.36 1.09
C ILE A 64 8.46 8.77 0.04
N GLU A 65 8.14 9.79 -0.75
CA GLU A 65 9.03 10.31 -1.80
C GLU A 65 10.33 10.91 -1.25
N LYS A 66 10.41 11.08 0.08
CA LYS A 66 11.71 11.11 0.72
C LYS A 66 12.32 9.73 0.51
N ARG A 67 13.09 9.59 -0.58
CA ARG A 67 14.22 8.66 -0.65
C ARG A 67 14.78 8.64 0.76
N PHE A 68 14.60 7.52 1.47
CA PHE A 68 15.41 7.27 2.66
C PHE A 68 16.81 7.68 2.23
N GLY A 69 17.38 8.70 2.87
CA GLY A 69 18.67 9.23 2.45
C GLY A 69 19.63 8.07 2.23
N MET A 70 20.59 8.20 1.31
CA MET A 70 21.57 7.13 1.07
C MET A 70 22.00 6.57 2.41
N MET A 71 21.84 5.25 2.58
CA MET A 71 22.23 4.55 3.81
C MET A 71 23.62 5.03 4.18
N ILE A 72 23.75 5.74 5.30
CA ILE A 72 25.06 6.23 5.72
C ILE A 72 25.83 4.98 6.14
N GLN A 73 26.91 4.69 5.43
CA GLN A 73 27.80 3.62 5.83
C GLN A 73 28.48 4.00 7.14
N ILE A 74 28.31 3.15 8.16
CA ILE A 74 29.09 3.26 9.39
C ILE A 74 30.57 2.98 9.06
N GLN A 75 31.47 3.76 9.64
CA GLN A 75 32.91 3.55 9.46
C GLN A 75 33.30 2.21 10.07
N GLU A 76 34.12 1.44 9.36
CA GLU A 76 34.64 0.17 9.87
C GLU A 76 35.60 0.43 11.03
N PRO A 77 35.44 -0.25 12.18
CA PRO A 77 36.39 -0.12 13.28
C PRO A 77 37.76 -0.69 12.85
N LYS A 78 38.83 0.06 13.14
CA LYS A 78 40.22 -0.27 12.85
C LYS A 78 40.89 -1.09 13.95
N SER A 79 40.27 -1.20 15.13
CA SER A 79 40.81 -1.95 16.26
C SER A 79 39.71 -2.57 17.13
N PRO A 80 40.00 -3.67 17.86
CA PRO A 80 39.06 -4.23 18.82
C PRO A 80 38.58 -3.18 19.83
N TRP A 81 37.29 -3.21 20.18
CA TRP A 81 36.65 -2.31 21.15
C TRP A 81 36.49 -0.84 20.73
N GLU A 82 36.73 -0.48 19.47
CA GLU A 82 36.60 0.90 18.98
C GLU A 82 35.15 1.37 18.88
N ILE A 83 34.21 0.47 18.56
CA ILE A 83 32.78 0.77 18.45
C ILE A 83 31.98 -0.26 19.22
N VAL A 84 31.08 0.21 20.09
CA VAL A 84 30.11 -0.62 20.83
C VAL A 84 28.70 -0.11 20.54
N HIS A 85 27.87 -0.96 19.95
CA HIS A 85 26.45 -0.70 19.77
C HIS A 85 25.67 -1.34 20.92
N MET A 86 24.76 -0.58 21.52
CA MET A 86 23.90 -1.04 22.61
C MET A 86 22.45 -0.72 22.25
N ASP A 87 21.56 -1.67 22.50
CA ASP A 87 20.13 -1.49 22.36
C ASP A 87 19.40 -2.13 23.55
N TRP A 88 18.22 -1.61 23.86
CA TRP A 88 17.40 -2.07 24.99
C TRP A 88 16.28 -2.99 24.50
N VAL A 89 16.17 -4.16 25.11
CA VAL A 89 15.03 -5.06 24.90
C VAL A 89 14.07 -4.91 26.09
N THR A 90 12.90 -4.33 25.85
CA THR A 90 11.98 -3.88 26.92
C THR A 90 10.79 -4.82 27.17
N THR A 91 10.65 -5.92 26.43
CA THR A 91 9.49 -6.84 26.51
C THR A 91 9.89 -8.28 26.82
N LEU A 92 10.87 -8.47 27.69
CA LEU A 92 11.26 -9.81 28.15
C LEU A 92 10.26 -10.32 29.20
N PRO A 93 9.94 -11.63 29.23
CA PRO A 93 9.16 -12.20 30.31
C PRO A 93 9.88 -11.98 31.65
N PRO A 94 9.17 -12.00 32.80
CA PRO A 94 9.80 -11.91 34.10
C PRO A 94 10.95 -12.93 34.19
N GLY A 95 12.17 -12.44 34.39
CA GLY A 95 13.31 -13.30 34.64
C GLY A 95 13.04 -14.11 35.91
N GLY A 96 13.33 -15.41 35.84
CA GLY A 96 13.06 -16.38 36.91
C GLY A 96 13.50 -15.92 38.30
N ASP A 97 12.92 -16.55 39.32
CA ASP A 97 13.24 -16.31 40.71
C ASP A 97 14.75 -16.33 40.93
N ARG A 98 15.30 -15.22 41.42
CA ARG A 98 16.63 -15.22 42.00
C ARG A 98 16.51 -15.93 43.35
N SER A 99 16.64 -17.25 43.33
CA SER A 99 16.96 -18.04 44.53
C SER A 99 18.28 -17.54 45.14
#